data_AF-A0A1V9FII4-F1
#
_entry.id   AF-A0A1V9FII4-F1
#
_cell.length_a   1.000
_cell.length_b   1.000
_cell.length_c   1.000
_cell.angle_alpha   90.00
_cell.angle_beta   90.00
_cell.angle_gamma   90.00
#
_symmetry.space_group_name_H-M   'P 1'
#
loop_
_entity.id
_entity.type
_entity.pdbx_description
1 polymer ?
#
loop_
_entity_poly.entity_id
_entity_poly.type
_entity_poly.pdbx_seq_one_letter_code
_entity_poly.pdbx_strand_id
1 'polypeptide(L)'
;MPLYIEIDTRVPEANLRWVSVGQCRIWFQQEWLLNVQILFYRHTFRLSAQTGKKKKPAEKKARAAKPKNMLPKLKKGWQVLRSCTVQQWQLSIDTGDFAKNAELYPFTFYPALCGHLRINFTNENYFFIRIHNQVWKMLMAYLRR
;
A
#
# COMPACT_ATOMS: atom_id res chain seq x y z
N MET A 1 -9.35 -13.67 12.02
CA MET A 1 -8.10 -13.81 11.23
C MET A 1 -7.50 -12.45 10.95
N PRO A 2 -6.36 -12.11 11.58
CA PRO A 2 -5.72 -10.80 11.41
C PRO A 2 -4.85 -10.75 10.14
N LEU A 3 -4.92 -9.59 9.49
CA LEU A 3 -4.13 -9.18 8.33
C LEU A 3 -3.34 -7.93 8.74
N TYR A 4 -2.04 -7.96 8.50
CA TYR A 4 -1.13 -6.84 8.72
C TYR A 4 -0.56 -6.41 7.38
N ILE A 5 -0.52 -5.10 7.15
CA ILE A 5 0.11 -4.49 6.00
C ILE A 5 1.08 -3.45 6.53
N GLU A 6 2.34 -3.60 6.20
CA GLU A 6 3.40 -2.68 6.59
C GLU A 6 4.06 -2.18 5.30
N ILE A 7 4.16 -0.86 5.17
CA ILE A 7 4.86 -0.22 4.08
C ILE A 7 5.86 0.73 4.73
N ASP A 8 7.13 0.53 4.43
CA ASP A 8 8.21 1.42 4.81
C ASP A 8 8.91 1.87 3.53
N THR A 9 9.20 3.15 3.40
CA THR A 9 10.01 3.67 2.30
C THR A 9 11.47 3.92 2.69
N ARG A 10 11.84 3.84 3.98
CA ARG A 10 13.23 3.93 4.44
C ARG A 10 14.03 2.72 4.00
N VAL A 11 13.45 1.55 4.27
CA VAL A 11 13.84 0.29 3.65
C VAL A 11 12.76 0.06 2.60
N PRO A 12 13.07 0.02 1.30
CA PRO A 12 12.06 -0.09 0.24
C PRO A 12 11.40 -1.47 0.27
N GLU A 13 10.54 -1.67 1.26
CA GLU A 13 9.91 -2.93 1.62
C GLU A 13 8.43 -2.74 1.91
N ALA A 14 7.64 -3.67 1.39
CA ALA A 14 6.23 -3.80 1.73
C ALA A 14 5.98 -5.24 2.22
N ASN A 15 5.42 -5.37 3.41
CA ASN A 15 5.10 -6.66 4.00
C ASN A 15 3.59 -6.78 4.19
N LEU A 16 3.02 -7.87 3.68
CA LEU A 16 1.63 -8.24 3.86
C LEU A 16 1.59 -9.60 4.55
N ARG A 17 1.17 -9.60 5.82
CA ARG A 17 1.11 -10.81 6.65
C ARG A 17 -0.32 -11.14 7.00
N TRP A 18 -0.79 -12.26 6.48
CA TRP A 18 -2.03 -12.90 6.90
C TRP A 18 -1.71 -14.06 7.83
N VAL A 19 -1.89 -13.86 9.14
CA VAL A 19 -1.40 -14.78 10.19
C VAL A 19 -1.83 -16.23 9.99
N SER A 20 -2.99 -16.48 9.40
CA SER A 20 -3.54 -17.83 9.20
C SER A 20 -3.21 -18.47 7.84
N VAL A 21 -2.68 -17.71 6.88
CA VAL A 21 -2.52 -18.18 5.49
C VAL A 21 -1.09 -18.05 5.02
N GLY A 22 -0.44 -16.92 5.28
CA GLY A 22 0.87 -16.67 4.73
C GLY A 22 1.37 -15.25 4.90
N GLN A 23 2.58 -15.03 4.44
CA GLN A 23 3.23 -13.74 4.36
C GLN A 23 3.70 -13.49 2.93
N CYS A 24 3.60 -12.24 2.52
CA CYS A 24 4.04 -11.75 1.23
C CYS A 24 4.93 -10.55 1.52
N ARG A 25 6.21 -10.64 1.20
CA ARG A 25 7.17 -9.56 1.41
C ARG A 25 7.75 -9.16 0.07
N ILE A 26 7.66 -7.87 -0.22
CA ILE A 26 8.28 -7.24 -1.38
C ILE A 26 9.42 -6.40 -0.83
N TRP A 27 10.63 -6.56 -1.35
CA TRP A 27 11.75 -5.67 -1.01
C TRP A 27 12.59 -5.36 -2.24
N PHE A 28 13.28 -4.22 -2.18
CA PHE A 28 14.17 -3.76 -3.23
C PHE A 28 15.62 -3.79 -2.73
N GLN A 29 16.49 -4.48 -3.47
CA GLN A 29 17.94 -4.49 -3.22
C GLN A 29 18.74 -4.10 -4.48
N GLN A 30 18.42 -4.70 -5.62
CA GLN A 30 18.97 -4.39 -6.95
C GLN A 30 17.89 -4.60 -8.03
N GLU A 31 16.99 -5.56 -7.78
CA GLU A 31 15.75 -5.78 -8.51
C GLU A 31 14.59 -5.86 -7.50
N TRP A 32 13.36 -5.75 -7.98
CA TRP A 32 12.17 -6.00 -7.16
C TRP A 32 12.00 -7.50 -6.92
N LEU A 33 12.15 -7.95 -5.66
CA LEU A 33 11.87 -9.32 -5.27
C LEU A 33 10.52 -9.40 -4.53
N LEU A 34 9.73 -10.42 -4.88
CA LEU A 34 8.48 -10.75 -4.23
C LEU A 34 8.61 -12.15 -3.63
N ASN A 35 8.72 -12.21 -2.32
CA ASN A 35 8.67 -13.46 -1.56
C ASN A 35 7.23 -13.74 -1.15
N VAL A 36 6.69 -14.86 -1.60
CA VAL A 36 5.37 -15.36 -1.23
C VAL A 36 5.56 -16.65 -0.46
N GLN A 37 5.17 -16.62 0.81
CA GLN A 37 5.15 -17.79 1.68
C GLN A 37 3.71 -18.03 2.11
N ILE A 38 3.11 -19.11 1.63
CA ILE A 38 1.75 -19.53 1.94
C ILE A 38 1.82 -20.93 2.53
N LEU A 39 1.51 -21.08 3.82
CA LEU A 39 1.54 -22.35 4.54
C LEU A 39 2.85 -23.14 4.29
N PHE A 40 2.80 -24.18 3.45
CA PHE A 40 3.92 -25.07 3.09
C PHE A 40 4.64 -24.68 1.79
N TYR A 41 4.13 -23.71 1.05
CA TYR A 41 4.71 -23.25 -0.20
C TYR A 41 5.50 -21.97 0.02
N ARG A 42 6.75 -21.95 -0.42
CA ARG A 42 7.63 -20.78 -0.41
C ARG A 42 8.18 -20.57 -1.80
N HIS A 43 7.95 -19.41 -2.38
CA HIS A 43 8.53 -19.06 -3.66
C HIS A 43 8.92 -17.60 -3.70
N THR A 44 10.10 -17.33 -4.25
CA THR A 44 10.64 -15.98 -4.42
C THR A 44 10.65 -15.66 -5.91
N PHE A 45 9.80 -14.72 -6.32
CA PHE A 45 9.74 -14.23 -7.68
C PHE A 45 10.68 -13.02 -7.82
N ARG A 46 11.46 -12.99 -8.89
CA ARG A 46 12.14 -11.77 -9.35
C ARG A 46 11.21 -11.07 -10.33
N LEU A 47 10.68 -9.88 -10.00
CA LEU A 47 9.74 -9.18 -10.87
C LEU A 47 10.40 -8.66 -12.16
N SER A 48 11.69 -8.35 -12.10
CA SER A 48 12.54 -7.96 -13.25
C SER A 48 12.45 -8.95 -14.43
N ALA A 49 12.46 -10.26 -14.13
CA ALA A 49 12.50 -11.33 -15.12
C ALA A 49 11.14 -11.59 -15.81
N GLN A 50 10.04 -11.02 -15.32
CA GLN A 50 8.69 -11.29 -15.86
C GLN A 50 8.16 -10.22 -16.82
N THR A 51 8.90 -9.12 -17.03
CA THR A 51 8.50 -8.01 -17.91
C THR A 51 8.51 -8.35 -19.42
N GLY A 52 8.91 -9.57 -19.81
CA GLY A 52 9.20 -9.95 -21.19
C GLY A 52 8.08 -10.62 -22.01
N LYS A 53 6.93 -10.98 -21.43
CA LYS A 53 5.83 -11.61 -22.23
C LYS A 53 4.69 -10.64 -22.48
N LYS A 54 4.90 -9.70 -23.40
CA LYS A 54 3.81 -9.05 -24.13
C LYS A 54 3.02 -10.14 -24.86
N LYS A 55 1.91 -10.61 -24.28
CA LYS A 55 0.91 -11.36 -25.05
C LYS A 55 0.47 -10.44 -26.20
N LYS A 56 0.69 -10.86 -27.45
CA LYS A 56 0.13 -10.20 -28.62
C LYS A 56 -1.36 -9.96 -28.35
N PRO A 57 -1.89 -8.73 -28.48
CA PRO A 57 -3.31 -8.51 -28.33
C PRO A 57 -4.01 -9.33 -29.42
N ALA A 58 -4.71 -10.39 -29.01
CA ALA A 58 -5.65 -11.03 -29.90
C ALA A 58 -6.72 -9.98 -30.23
N GLU A 59 -6.94 -9.72 -31.53
CA GLU A 59 -8.01 -8.86 -32.03
C GLU A 59 -9.35 -9.40 -31.54
N LYS A 60 -9.78 -8.94 -30.37
CA LYS A 60 -11.15 -9.15 -29.90
C LYS A 60 -12.01 -8.16 -30.66
N LYS A 61 -12.78 -8.66 -31.63
CA LYS A 61 -13.89 -7.92 -32.27
C LYS A 61 -14.62 -7.11 -31.21
N ALA A 62 -14.62 -5.79 -31.37
CA ALA A 62 -15.22 -4.84 -30.45
C ALA A 62 -16.74 -5.03 -30.42
N ARG A 63 -17.24 -5.93 -29.56
CA ARG A 63 -18.61 -5.81 -29.06
C ARG A 63 -18.62 -4.57 -28.19
N ALA A 64 -19.40 -3.56 -28.59
CA ALA A 64 -19.66 -2.37 -27.79
C ALA A 64 -20.09 -2.78 -26.39
N ALA A 65 -19.15 -2.74 -25.45
CA ALA A 65 -19.43 -3.06 -24.05
C ALA A 65 -20.24 -1.90 -23.50
N LYS A 66 -21.49 -2.16 -23.12
CA LYS A 66 -22.32 -1.21 -22.37
C LYS A 66 -21.49 -0.63 -21.21
N PRO A 67 -21.52 0.69 -20.96
CA PRO A 67 -20.76 1.29 -19.87
C PRO A 67 -21.20 0.63 -18.56
N LYS A 68 -20.34 -0.24 -18.04
CA LYS A 68 -20.60 -0.96 -16.80
C LYS A 68 -20.42 0.07 -15.70
N ASN A 69 -21.52 0.56 -15.10
CA ASN A 69 -21.51 1.54 -14.01
C ASN A 69 -20.36 1.23 -13.02
N MET A 70 -19.29 2.02 -13.07
CA MET A 70 -18.09 1.83 -12.22
C MET A 70 -18.28 2.38 -10.81
N LEU A 71 -19.20 3.35 -10.66
CA LEU A 71 -19.56 3.98 -9.39
C LEU A 71 -19.85 2.98 -8.24
N PRO A 72 -20.65 1.92 -8.41
CA PRO A 72 -20.89 0.94 -7.33
C PRO A 72 -19.64 0.15 -6.93
N LYS A 73 -18.64 0.00 -7.80
CA LYS A 73 -17.40 -0.72 -7.47
C LYS A 73 -16.43 0.14 -6.66
N LEU A 74 -16.35 1.43 -6.97
CA LEU A 74 -15.56 2.40 -6.21
C LEU A 74 -16.07 2.55 -4.77
N LYS A 75 -17.40 2.65 -4.60
CA LYS A 75 -18.02 2.70 -3.25
C LYS A 75 -17.68 1.48 -2.40
N LYS A 76 -17.73 0.27 -2.99
CA LYS A 76 -17.33 -0.97 -2.32
C LYS A 76 -15.86 -0.97 -1.92
N GLY A 77 -14.98 -0.52 -2.81
CA GLY A 77 -13.55 -0.38 -2.51
C GLY A 77 -13.32 0.55 -1.31
N TRP A 78 -13.99 1.70 -1.29
CA TRP A 78 -13.90 2.66 -0.18
C TRP A 78 -14.43 2.09 1.14
N GLN A 79 -15.53 1.33 1.12
CA GLN A 79 -16.05 0.66 2.32
C GLN A 79 -15.05 -0.35 2.90
N VAL A 80 -14.39 -1.13 2.04
CA VAL A 80 -13.33 -2.06 2.46
C VAL A 80 -12.15 -1.31 3.06
N LEU A 81 -11.68 -0.24 2.41
CA LEU A 81 -10.60 0.60 2.92
C LEU A 81 -10.96 1.23 4.28
N ARG A 82 -12.20 1.66 4.46
CA ARG A 82 -12.69 2.21 5.74
C ARG A 82 -12.72 1.18 6.87
N SER A 83 -12.80 -0.11 6.55
CA SER A 83 -12.72 -1.18 7.56
C SER A 83 -11.29 -1.37 8.10
N CYS A 84 -10.27 -0.91 7.37
CA CYS A 84 -8.88 -1.01 7.78
C CYS A 84 -8.58 -0.06 8.93
N THR A 85 -7.93 -0.57 9.97
CA THR A 85 -7.47 0.24 11.10
C THR A 85 -6.00 0.57 10.90
N VAL A 86 -5.68 1.83 10.71
CA VAL A 86 -4.29 2.29 10.70
C VAL A 86 -3.80 2.31 12.15
N GLN A 87 -2.82 1.47 12.47
CA GLN A 87 -2.24 1.42 13.82
C GLN A 87 -1.22 2.52 14.04
N GLN A 88 -0.41 2.77 13.01
CA GLN A 88 0.64 3.77 13.04
C GLN A 88 0.88 4.26 11.62
N TRP A 89 1.08 5.56 11.47
CA TRP A 89 1.63 6.13 10.26
C TRP A 89 2.62 7.23 10.65
N GLN A 90 3.66 7.38 9.85
CA GLN A 90 4.65 8.43 10.00
C GLN A 90 5.04 8.93 8.62
N LEU A 91 5.12 10.24 8.47
CA LEU A 91 5.52 10.89 7.24
C LEU A 91 6.59 11.92 7.58
N SER A 92 7.74 11.78 6.95
CA SER A 92 8.85 12.71 7.08
C SER A 92 9.06 13.41 5.75
N ILE A 93 8.98 14.73 5.76
CA ILE A 93 9.09 15.58 4.57
C ILE A 93 10.25 16.55 4.74
N ASP A 94 11.07 16.63 3.70
CA ASP A 94 12.06 17.66 3.46
C ASP A 94 12.01 18.05 1.97
N THR A 95 11.81 19.34 1.70
CA THR A 95 11.75 19.89 0.34
C THR A 95 13.11 20.29 -0.23
N GLY A 96 14.19 20.19 0.55
CA GLY A 96 15.54 20.63 0.20
C GLY A 96 15.74 22.15 0.28
N ASP A 97 14.68 22.91 0.59
CA ASP A 97 14.69 24.36 0.73
C ASP A 97 14.30 24.74 2.16
N PHE A 98 15.21 25.43 2.85
CA PHE A 98 15.01 25.87 4.22
C PHE A 98 13.77 26.75 4.39
N ALA A 99 13.49 27.65 3.43
CA ALA A 99 12.36 28.55 3.52
C ALA A 99 11.02 27.78 3.44
N LYS A 100 10.90 26.86 2.48
CA LYS A 100 9.69 26.03 2.32
C LYS A 100 9.48 25.07 3.48
N ASN A 101 10.54 24.47 4.02
CA ASN A 101 10.42 23.62 5.20
C ASN A 101 9.97 24.42 6.43
N ALA A 102 10.47 25.66 6.59
CA ALA A 102 10.04 26.54 7.68
C ALA A 102 8.55 26.94 7.56
N GLU A 103 8.07 27.20 6.35
CA GLU A 103 6.64 27.45 6.09
C GLU A 103 5.76 26.24 6.44
N LEU A 104 6.23 25.03 6.16
CA LEU A 104 5.50 23.81 6.47
C LEU A 104 5.57 23.45 7.96
N TYR A 105 6.64 23.83 8.66
CA TYR A 105 6.93 23.40 10.04
C TYR A 105 5.74 23.47 11.01
N PRO A 106 4.88 24.52 10.99
CA PRO A 106 3.69 24.60 11.84
C PRO A 106 2.72 23.42 11.70
N PHE A 107 2.64 22.76 10.54
CA PHE A 107 1.75 21.60 10.33
C PHE A 107 2.12 20.39 11.20
N THR A 108 3.37 20.33 11.68
CA THR A 108 3.83 19.31 12.64
C THR A 108 3.06 19.38 13.96
N PHE A 109 2.56 20.57 14.35
CA PHE A 109 1.84 20.78 15.61
C PHE A 109 0.33 20.64 15.48
N TYR A 110 -0.19 20.40 14.28
CA TYR A 110 -1.63 20.23 14.10
C TYR A 110 -2.09 18.97 14.85
N PRO A 111 -3.15 19.01 15.68
CA PRO A 111 -3.51 17.87 16.55
C PRO A 111 -3.70 16.54 15.84
N ALA A 112 -4.22 16.55 14.60
CA ALA A 112 -4.41 15.33 13.81
C ALA A 112 -3.12 14.78 13.17
N LEU A 113 -2.07 15.59 13.10
CA LEU A 113 -0.79 15.27 12.46
C LEU A 113 0.37 15.19 13.47
N CYS A 114 0.15 15.68 14.69
CA CYS A 114 1.14 15.72 15.76
C CYS A 114 1.64 14.30 16.10
N GLY A 115 2.96 14.12 16.06
CA GLY A 115 3.61 12.82 16.25
C GLY A 115 3.60 11.89 15.03
N HIS A 116 2.88 12.24 13.96
CA HIS A 116 2.81 11.47 12.73
C HIS A 116 3.52 12.16 11.56
N LEU A 117 3.29 13.46 11.37
CA LEU A 117 3.99 14.28 10.39
C LEU A 117 5.24 14.87 11.05
N ARG A 118 6.40 14.72 10.40
CA ARG A 118 7.65 15.32 10.80
C ARG A 118 8.21 16.11 9.62
N ILE A 119 8.43 17.39 9.83
CA ILE A 119 9.15 18.21 8.85
C ILE A 119 10.57 18.34 9.36
N ASN A 120 11.52 17.94 8.52
CA ASN A 120 12.94 17.97 8.87
C ASN A 120 13.70 18.92 7.95
N PHE A 121 14.96 19.15 8.33
CA PHE A 121 15.94 19.93 7.58
C PHE A 121 17.21 19.10 7.35
N THR A 122 17.05 17.78 7.35
CA THR A 122 18.14 16.79 7.31
C THR A 122 18.14 16.00 6.01
N ASN A 123 17.32 16.42 5.04
CA ASN A 123 17.13 15.82 3.72
C ASN A 123 16.58 14.39 3.79
N GLU A 124 15.77 14.08 4.81
CA GLU A 124 15.21 12.75 5.04
C GLU A 124 13.73 12.67 4.65
N ASN A 125 13.43 12.05 3.50
CA ASN A 125 12.07 11.80 3.06
C ASN A 125 11.69 10.33 3.28
N TYR A 126 10.70 10.07 4.13
CA TYR A 126 10.18 8.72 4.28
C TYR A 126 8.71 8.68 4.68
N PHE A 127 8.05 7.58 4.32
CA PHE A 127 6.71 7.25 4.71
C PHE A 127 6.69 5.86 5.31
N PHE A 128 6.10 5.74 6.48
CA PHE A 128 5.87 4.48 7.17
C PHE A 128 4.39 4.36 7.50
N ILE A 129 3.79 3.22 7.21
CA ILE A 129 2.41 2.92 7.61
C ILE A 129 2.27 1.46 7.99
N ARG A 130 1.62 1.23 9.14
CA ARG A 130 1.21 -0.07 9.65
C ARG A 130 -0.31 -0.11 9.74
N ILE A 131 -0.90 -0.96 8.92
CA ILE A 131 -2.34 -1.19 8.85
C ILE A 131 -2.62 -2.56 9.44
N HIS A 132 -3.60 -2.61 10.33
CA HIS A 132 -4.15 -3.84 10.87
C HIS A 132 -5.62 -3.96 10.48
N ASN A 133 -6.02 -5.15 10.07
CA ASN A 133 -7.43 -5.46 9.88
C ASN A 133 -7.73 -6.92 10.20
N GLN A 134 -9.00 -7.24 10.36
CA GLN A 134 -9.48 -8.60 10.37
C GLN A 134 -10.13 -8.90 9.01
N VAL A 135 -9.69 -9.98 8.35
CA VAL A 135 -10.15 -10.34 7.00
C VAL A 135 -11.67 -10.48 6.94
N TRP A 136 -12.30 -11.02 7.99
CA TRP A 136 -13.76 -11.14 8.06
C TRP A 136 -14.48 -9.78 8.12
N LYS A 137 -13.87 -8.74 8.72
CA LYS A 137 -14.44 -7.37 8.72
C LYS A 137 -14.39 -6.77 7.32
N MET A 138 -13.31 -7.00 6.57
CA MET A 138 -13.21 -6.59 5.16
C MET A 138 -14.27 -7.28 4.31
N LEU A 139 -14.44 -8.59 4.48
CA LEU A 139 -15.45 -9.37 3.78
C LEU A 139 -16.86 -8.89 4.11
N MET A 140 -17.15 -8.66 5.39
CA MET A 140 -18.43 -8.13 5.84
C MET A 140 -18.69 -6.73 5.26
N ALA A 141 -17.67 -5.85 5.23
CA ALA A 141 -17.77 -4.53 4.61
C ALA A 141 -18.02 -4.59 3.10
N TYR A 142 -17.45 -5.58 2.41
CA TYR A 142 -17.68 -5.79 0.98
C TYR A 142 -19.07 -6.38 0.65
N LEU A 143 -19.59 -7.23 1.54
CA LEU A 143 -20.89 -7.88 1.40
C LEU A 143 -22.04 -6.95 1.82
N ARG A 144 -21.80 -6.03 2.75
CA ARG A 144 -22.78 -5.04 3.19
C ARG A 144 -23.02 -4.03 2.06
N ARG A 145 -24.26 -4.03 1.55
CA ARG A 145 -24.71 -3.33 0.35
C ARG A 145 -24.79 -1.82 0.53
#